data_AF-A0A430R3R1-F1
#
_entry.id   AF-A0A430R3R1-F1
#
_cell.length_a   1.000
_cell.length_b   1.000
_cell.length_c   1.000
_cell.angle_alpha   90.00
_cell.angle_beta   90.00
_cell.angle_gamma   90.00
#
_symmetry.space_group_name_H-M   'P 1'
#
loop_
_entity.id
_entity.type
_entity.pdbx_description
1 polymer ?
#
loop_
_entity_poly.entity_id
_entity_poly.type
_entity_poly.pdbx_seq_one_letter_code
_entity_poly.pdbx_strand_id
1 'polypeptide(L)'
;MTPQGGYGEGMEAIVQEPAALGAFVAAITEGLKRSVGLRGGWIYLANVALSLVFALLLGWAGLLPASYPFPSGALLFGVYAALSASGLYEAVKNVRKAVGGGDAVPPGGGASGADRGRLL
;
A
#
# COMPACT_ATOMS: atom_id res chain seq x y z
N MET A 1 -19.06 -33.95 18.07
CA MET A 1 -19.47 -33.31 16.82
C MET A 1 -20.46 -32.20 17.16
N THR A 2 -20.01 -30.96 17.12
CA THR A 2 -20.86 -29.77 17.22
C THR A 2 -20.37 -28.80 16.14
N PRO A 3 -21.19 -28.45 15.14
CA PRO A 3 -20.83 -27.44 14.17
C PRO A 3 -21.14 -26.08 14.80
N GLN A 4 -20.12 -25.25 15.04
CA GLN A 4 -20.31 -23.91 15.59
C GLN A 4 -19.52 -22.89 14.75
N GLY A 5 -20.26 -22.05 14.04
CA GLY A 5 -19.97 -20.61 14.04
C GLY A 5 -19.12 -20.03 12.90
N GLY A 6 -19.50 -20.28 11.65
CA GLY A 6 -18.90 -19.63 10.46
C GLY A 6 -19.22 -18.13 10.26
N TYR A 7 -19.14 -17.30 11.31
CA TYR A 7 -19.33 -15.84 11.20
C TYR A 7 -18.19 -15.00 11.83
N GLY A 8 -17.13 -15.63 12.37
CA GLY A 8 -16.00 -14.94 13.00
C GLY A 8 -14.71 -14.83 12.15
N GLU A 9 -14.54 -15.71 11.16
CA GLU A 9 -13.26 -15.89 10.46
C GLU A 9 -12.81 -14.67 9.64
N GLY A 10 -13.77 -13.88 9.15
CA GLY A 10 -13.48 -12.72 8.30
C GLY A 10 -12.84 -11.54 9.04
N MET A 11 -13.15 -11.34 10.33
CA MET A 11 -12.50 -10.31 11.15
C MET A 11 -11.21 -10.81 11.78
N GLU A 12 -11.12 -12.10 12.14
CA GLU A 12 -9.88 -12.68 12.66
C GLU A 12 -8.74 -12.63 11.64
N ALA A 13 -9.01 -12.89 10.35
CA ALA A 13 -7.98 -12.83 9.31
C ALA A 13 -7.38 -11.43 9.11
N ILE A 14 -8.16 -10.37 9.34
CA ILE A 14 -7.68 -8.98 9.19
C ILE A 14 -6.67 -8.61 10.28
N VAL A 15 -6.81 -9.21 11.47
CA VAL A 15 -5.99 -8.86 12.64
C VAL A 15 -4.85 -9.85 12.87
N GLN A 16 -4.91 -11.05 12.28
CA GLN A 16 -3.86 -12.06 12.41
C GLN A 16 -2.61 -11.77 11.57
N GLU A 17 -2.75 -11.06 10.45
CA GLU A 17 -1.64 -10.80 9.53
C GLU A 17 -1.31 -9.31 9.41
N PRO A 18 -0.05 -8.91 9.61
CA PRO A 18 0.38 -7.52 9.37
C PRO A 18 0.09 -7.05 7.94
N ALA A 19 0.06 -7.99 6.97
CA ALA A 19 -0.25 -7.68 5.58
C ALA A 19 -1.70 -7.22 5.37
N ALA A 20 -2.66 -7.76 6.12
CA ALA A 20 -4.05 -7.34 6.02
C ALA A 20 -4.24 -5.91 6.54
N LEU A 21 -3.61 -5.58 7.68
CA LEU A 21 -3.54 -4.20 8.15
C LEU A 21 -2.82 -3.29 7.13
N GLY A 22 -1.73 -3.78 6.52
CA GLY A 22 -1.01 -3.06 5.49
C GLY A 22 -1.86 -2.74 4.25
N ALA A 23 -2.66 -3.70 3.77
CA ALA A 23 -3.59 -3.49 2.66
C ALA A 23 -4.69 -2.48 3.02
N PHE A 24 -5.23 -2.56 4.24
CA PHE A 24 -6.22 -1.60 4.75
C PHE A 24 -5.64 -0.18 4.82
N VAL A 25 -4.43 -0.04 5.36
CA VAL A 25 -3.71 1.24 5.42
C VAL A 25 -3.44 1.79 4.02
N ALA A 26 -3.00 0.96 3.07
CA ALA A 26 -2.78 1.38 1.69
C ALA A 26 -4.07 1.90 1.03
N ALA A 27 -5.22 1.28 1.31
CA ALA A 27 -6.52 1.75 0.83
C ALA A 27 -6.89 3.13 1.43
N ILE A 28 -6.68 3.32 2.73
CA ILE A 28 -6.88 4.62 3.39
C ILE A 28 -5.94 5.68 2.79
N THR A 29 -4.66 5.36 2.62
CA THR A 29 -3.66 6.29 2.07
C THR A 29 -3.98 6.68 0.63
N GLU A 30 -4.50 5.77 -0.19
CA GLU A 30 -4.96 6.09 -1.55
C GLU A 30 -6.21 6.99 -1.51
N GLY A 31 -7.12 6.81 -0.54
CA GLY A 31 -8.23 7.73 -0.29
C GLY A 31 -7.74 9.13 0.08
N LEU A 32 -6.82 9.22 1.06
CA LEU A 32 -6.17 10.47 1.46
C LEU A 32 -5.48 11.15 0.28
N LYS A 33 -4.74 10.40 -0.53
CA LYS A 33 -4.10 10.91 -1.74
C LYS A 33 -5.07 11.60 -2.70
N ARG A 34 -6.28 11.06 -2.88
CA ARG A 34 -7.31 11.66 -3.74
C ARG A 34 -7.94 12.90 -3.11
N SER A 35 -8.12 12.90 -1.79
CA SER A 35 -8.79 14.00 -1.08
C SER A 35 -7.87 15.21 -0.81
N VAL A 36 -6.62 14.97 -0.41
CA VAL A 36 -5.70 16.04 0.03
C VAL A 36 -4.48 16.22 -0.89
N GLY A 37 -4.42 15.52 -2.02
CA GLY A 37 -3.34 15.68 -3.01
C GLY A 37 -1.99 15.14 -2.53
N LEU A 38 -2.00 14.11 -1.69
CA LEU A 38 -0.82 13.47 -1.10
C LEU A 38 0.08 12.87 -2.21
N ARG A 39 1.37 13.25 -2.26
CA ARG A 39 2.29 12.91 -3.36
C ARG A 39 3.67 12.46 -2.88
N GLY A 40 4.31 11.61 -3.67
CA GLY A 40 5.72 11.23 -3.51
C GLY A 40 6.00 10.58 -2.16
N GLY A 41 7.08 11.02 -1.50
CA GLY A 41 7.55 10.49 -0.21
C GLY A 41 6.52 10.52 0.92
N TRP A 42 5.56 11.46 0.86
CA TRP A 42 4.51 11.59 1.86
C TRP A 42 3.58 10.38 1.96
N ILE A 43 3.46 9.60 0.89
CA ILE A 43 2.65 8.38 0.86
C ILE A 43 3.26 7.30 1.78
N TYR A 44 4.58 7.16 1.77
CA TYR A 44 5.28 6.22 2.65
C TYR A 44 5.20 6.67 4.10
N LEU A 45 5.32 7.99 4.35
CA LEU A 45 5.19 8.53 5.71
C LEU A 45 3.77 8.32 6.24
N ALA A 46 2.74 8.52 5.41
CA ALA A 46 1.35 8.25 5.77
C ALA A 46 1.12 6.76 6.06
N ASN A 47 1.66 5.86 5.24
CA ASN A 47 1.59 4.41 5.48
C ASN A 47 2.23 4.03 6.83
N VAL A 48 3.42 4.54 7.14
CA VAL A 48 4.10 4.26 8.40
C VAL A 48 3.29 4.80 9.59
N ALA A 49 2.86 6.07 9.52
CA ALA A 49 2.13 6.70 10.61
C ALA A 49 0.79 5.98 10.88
N LEU A 50 0.01 5.70 9.83
CA LEU A 50 -1.27 5.01 9.97
C LEU A 50 -1.10 3.59 10.48
N SER A 51 -0.15 2.82 9.95
CA SER A 51 0.10 1.45 10.41
C SER A 51 0.50 1.40 11.88
N LEU A 52 1.36 2.32 12.34
CA LEU A 52 1.74 2.38 13.76
C LEU A 52 0.56 2.79 14.64
N VAL A 53 -0.21 3.80 14.24
CA VAL A 53 -1.39 4.25 15.01
C VAL A 53 -2.41 3.12 15.11
N PHE A 54 -2.76 2.46 14.00
CA PHE A 54 -3.71 1.37 14.03
C PHE A 54 -3.19 0.17 14.81
N ALA A 55 -1.91 -0.21 14.67
CA ALA A 55 -1.36 -1.31 15.44
C ALA A 55 -1.34 -1.04 16.95
N LEU A 56 -1.05 0.20 17.37
CA LEU A 56 -1.15 0.61 18.77
C LEU A 56 -2.60 0.58 19.28
N LEU A 57 -3.56 1.04 18.47
CA LEU A 57 -4.99 0.98 18.81
C LEU A 57 -5.47 -0.47 18.94
N LEU A 58 -5.07 -1.36 18.03
CA LEU A 58 -5.37 -2.79 18.09
C LEU A 58 -4.73 -3.44 19.32
N GLY A 59 -3.48 -3.10 19.62
CA GLY A 59 -2.78 -3.59 20.80
C GLY A 59 -3.40 -3.11 22.10
N TRP A 60 -3.82 -1.85 22.16
CA TRP A 60 -4.55 -1.28 23.29
C TRP A 60 -5.93 -1.93 23.48
N ALA A 61 -6.61 -2.27 22.38
CA ALA A 61 -7.87 -3.00 22.39
C ALA A 61 -7.72 -4.52 22.67
N GLY A 62 -6.49 -5.03 22.82
CA GLY A 62 -6.23 -6.45 23.03
C GLY A 62 -6.54 -7.34 21.82
N LEU A 63 -6.59 -6.75 20.62
CA LEU A 63 -6.93 -7.45 19.38
C LEU A 63 -5.71 -7.99 18.63
N LEU A 64 -4.49 -7.60 19.01
CA LEU A 64 -3.29 -8.10 18.37
C LEU A 64 -3.10 -9.61 18.56
N PRO A 65 -2.46 -10.29 17.60
CA PRO A 65 -2.13 -11.70 17.75
C PRO A 65 -1.20 -11.93 18.95
N ALA A 66 -1.30 -13.09 19.59
CA ALA A 66 -0.47 -13.43 20.75
C ALA A 66 1.05 -13.42 20.45
N SER A 67 1.44 -13.57 19.18
CA SER A 67 2.82 -13.43 18.71
C SER A 67 3.36 -11.99 18.77
N TYR A 68 2.49 -10.99 18.94
CA TYR A 68 2.81 -9.58 19.01
C TYR A 68 2.33 -8.97 20.35
N PRO A 69 2.99 -9.30 21.47
CA PRO A 69 2.59 -8.80 22.79
C PRO A 69 2.74 -7.27 22.90
N PHE A 70 1.75 -6.60 23.48
CA PHE A 70 1.79 -5.15 23.70
C PHE A 70 2.81 -4.77 24.79
N PRO A 71 3.57 -3.66 24.66
CA PRO A 71 3.53 -2.64 23.59
C PRO A 71 4.50 -2.87 22.44
N SER A 72 5.59 -3.60 22.65
CA SER A 72 6.66 -3.75 21.65
C SER A 72 6.24 -4.55 20.42
N GLY A 73 5.42 -5.58 20.61
CA GLY A 73 4.83 -6.37 19.54
C GLY A 73 3.87 -5.56 18.68
N ALA A 74 3.13 -4.60 19.26
CA ALA A 74 2.29 -3.68 18.48
C ALA A 74 3.11 -2.79 17.55
N LEU A 75 4.24 -2.28 18.03
CA LEU A 75 5.17 -1.51 17.18
C LEU A 75 5.71 -2.37 16.05
N LEU A 76 6.15 -3.60 16.36
CA LEU A 76 6.67 -4.52 15.35
C LEU A 76 5.60 -4.89 14.31
N PHE A 77 4.37 -5.16 14.75
CA PHE A 77 3.23 -5.42 13.88
C PHE A 77 2.95 -4.23 12.95
N GLY A 78 2.95 -3.01 13.51
CA GLY A 78 2.78 -1.77 12.74
C GLY A 78 3.89 -1.54 11.71
N VAL A 79 5.14 -1.87 12.04
CA VAL A 79 6.27 -1.80 11.10
C VAL A 79 6.07 -2.79 9.94
N TYR A 80 5.72 -4.04 10.22
CA TYR A 80 5.44 -5.02 9.16
C TYR A 80 4.24 -4.62 8.30
N ALA A 81 3.19 -4.06 8.89
CA ALA A 81 2.06 -3.52 8.16
C ALA A 81 2.46 -2.34 7.26
N ALA A 82 3.32 -1.43 7.75
CA ALA A 82 3.84 -0.32 6.95
C ALA A 82 4.69 -0.78 5.75
N LEU A 83 5.52 -1.81 5.95
CA LEU A 83 6.30 -2.43 4.88
C LEU A 83 5.38 -3.06 3.84
N SER A 84 4.35 -3.79 4.27
CA SER A 84 3.35 -4.38 3.38
C SER A 84 2.57 -3.31 2.60
N ALA A 85 2.09 -2.26 3.28
CA ALA A 85 1.38 -1.14 2.64
C ALA A 85 2.23 -0.45 1.57
N SER A 86 3.50 -0.21 1.88
CA SER A 86 4.46 0.43 0.96
C SER A 86 4.84 -0.47 -0.21
N GLY A 87 5.04 -1.76 0.03
CA GLY A 87 5.29 -2.76 -1.01
C GLY A 87 4.10 -2.89 -1.95
N LEU A 88 2.88 -2.93 -1.41
CA LEU A 88 1.65 -2.96 -2.19
C LEU A 88 1.50 -1.69 -3.04
N TYR A 89 1.82 -0.52 -2.48
CA TYR A 89 1.80 0.74 -3.22
C TYR A 89 2.75 0.71 -4.44
N GLU A 90 3.98 0.22 -4.26
CA GLU A 90 4.93 0.07 -5.37
C GLU A 90 4.48 -0.98 -6.39
N ALA A 91 3.95 -2.12 -5.94
CA ALA A 91 3.41 -3.15 -6.81
C ALA A 91 2.28 -2.60 -7.69
N VAL A 92 1.30 -1.90 -7.10
CA VAL A 92 0.19 -1.28 -7.82
C VAL A 92 0.67 -0.19 -8.78
N LYS A 93 1.66 0.61 -8.37
CA LYS A 93 2.27 1.64 -9.23
C LYS A 93 2.99 1.02 -10.43
N ASN A 94 3.73 -0.07 -10.25
CA ASN A 94 4.41 -0.79 -11.31
C ASN A 94 3.42 -1.48 -12.26
N VAL A 95 2.36 -2.10 -11.71
CA VAL A 95 1.27 -2.68 -12.51
C VAL A 95 0.57 -1.59 -13.32
N ARG A 96 0.23 -0.44 -12.72
CA ARG A 96 -0.37 0.68 -13.45
C ARG A 96 0.53 1.19 -14.57
N LYS A 97 1.86 1.20 -14.37
CA LYS A 97 2.83 1.57 -15.41
C LYS A 97 2.85 0.54 -16.54
N ALA A 98 2.79 -0.76 -16.23
CA ALA A 98 2.75 -1.83 -17.22
C ALA A 98 1.43 -1.87 -18.01
N VAL A 99 0.29 -1.72 -17.32
CA VAL A 99 -1.05 -1.72 -17.92
C VAL A 99 -1.32 -0.41 -18.68
N GLY A 100 -0.81 0.72 -18.19
CA GLY A 100 -0.87 2.01 -18.88
C GLY A 100 0.09 2.14 -20.07
N GLY A 101 0.91 1.13 -20.35
CA GLY A 101 1.79 1.05 -21.52
C GLY A 101 1.14 0.47 -22.78
N GLY A 102 -0.18 0.20 -22.75
CA GLY A 102 -0.92 -0.42 -23.84
C GLY A 102 -1.51 0.53 -24.88
N ASP A 103 -1.49 1.86 -24.67
CA ASP A 103 -2.02 2.84 -25.63
C ASP A 103 -1.24 4.16 -25.57
N ALA A 104 -0.09 4.21 -26.26
CA ALA A 104 0.41 5.34 -27.04
C ALA A 104 1.87 5.07 -27.51
N VAL A 105 1.99 4.48 -28.70
CA VAL A 105 2.87 4.85 -29.84
C VAL A 105 3.07 3.60 -30.72
N PRO A 106 2.32 3.45 -31.83
CA PRO A 106 2.81 2.70 -33.00
C PRO A 106 3.66 3.63 -33.90
N PRO A 107 4.45 3.06 -34.83
CA PRO A 107 5.87 3.32 -34.94
C PRO A 107 6.20 4.53 -35.82
N GLY A 108 6.89 5.52 -35.25
CA GLY A 108 7.63 6.52 -36.02
C GLY A 108 9.04 6.01 -36.30
N GLY A 109 9.18 5.22 -37.37
CA GLY A 109 10.47 5.05 -38.04
C GLY A 109 11.00 6.40 -38.52
N GLY A 110 12.28 6.66 -38.32
CA GLY A 110 12.92 7.87 -38.84
C GLY A 110 14.09 8.34 -38.00
N ALA A 111 15.23 7.67 -38.16
CA ALA A 111 16.48 8.39 -38.13
C ALA A 111 16.47 9.46 -39.25
N SER A 112 17.21 10.55 -39.04
CA SER A 112 17.47 11.66 -39.97
C SER A 112 16.45 12.81 -39.96
N GLY A 113 16.96 14.02 -39.74
CA GLY A 113 16.16 15.25 -39.67
C GLY A 113 16.67 16.30 -38.69
N ALA A 114 17.84 16.10 -38.08
CA ALA A 114 18.64 17.22 -37.58
C ALA A 114 19.32 17.91 -38.77
N ASP A 115 18.54 18.60 -39.60
CA ASP A 115 19.11 19.61 -40.50
C ASP A 115 18.23 20.85 -40.47
N ARG A 116 18.78 21.83 -39.75
CA ARG A 116 18.21 23.15 -39.54
C ARG A 116 18.24 23.84 -40.91
N GLY A 117 17.06 24.20 -41.42
CA GLY A 117 16.90 25.24 -42.43
C GLY A 117 17.41 26.59 -41.93
N ARG A 118 18.72 26.74 -41.87
CA ARG A 118 19.45 27.97 -41.56
C ARG A 118 20.65 28.10 -42.48
N LEU A 119 20.41 28.44 -43.74
CA LEU A 119 21.28 29.28 -44.54
C LEU A 119 20.39 30.17 -45.42
N LEU A 120 20.12 31.37 -44.91
CA LEU A 120 20.14 32.59 -45.73
C LEU A 120 21.59 32.88 -46.08
#